data_AF-A0A8B6CGH9-F1
#
_entry.id   AF-A0A8B6CGH9-F1
#
_cell.length_a   1.000
_cell.length_b   1.000
_cell.length_c   1.000
_cell.angle_alpha   90.00
_cell.angle_beta   90.00
_cell.angle_gamma   90.00
#
_symmetry.space_group_name_H-M   'P 1'
#
loop_
_entity.id
_entity.type
_entity.pdbx_description
1 polymer ?
#
loop_
_entity_poly.entity_id
_entity_poly.type
_entity_poly.pdbx_seq_one_letter_code
_entity_poly.pdbx_strand_id
1 'polypeptide(L)'
;MKEGKEQRQLFRSRLADIQIQRIEVQKQKQQQLQELERKRIQKAEDMTNMVCYYGLWQNQNQVEEGLSVLKSEKEKRAALEAQLKFRKTVLKQKHPDKKIYNFSKLNERGKYTKLTIQQLKDNVETLIKDTLKEPTHENATQGRPLLVGKTIKHSFSDGNIYDGYVISMVPGFSMWYNIKYERDDAIYAFNLVEDMEKGDLSIVVANQ
;
A
#
# COMPACT_ATOMS: atom_id res chain seq x y z
N MET A 1 64.83 13.77 2.95
CA MET A 1 64.11 12.49 2.69
C MET A 1 63.03 12.12 3.74
N LYS A 2 63.06 12.64 4.99
CA LYS A 2 62.03 12.36 6.02
C LYS A 2 60.68 13.05 5.75
N GLU A 3 60.68 14.33 5.42
CA GLU A 3 59.45 15.13 5.21
C GLU A 3 58.52 14.55 4.12
N GLY A 4 59.08 14.08 2.99
CA GLY A 4 58.28 13.46 1.94
C GLY A 4 57.64 12.13 2.34
N LYS A 5 58.20 11.39 3.31
CA LYS A 5 57.57 10.18 3.86
C LYS A 5 56.42 10.54 4.79
N GLU A 6 56.61 11.55 5.64
CA GLU A 6 55.58 12.06 6.56
C GLU A 6 54.38 12.64 5.79
N GLN A 7 54.62 13.41 4.72
CA GLN A 7 53.55 13.94 3.86
C GLN A 7 52.73 12.82 3.20
N ARG A 8 53.38 11.76 2.71
CA ARG A 8 52.68 10.59 2.15
C ARG A 8 51.87 9.83 3.20
N GLN A 9 52.38 9.71 4.42
CA GLN A 9 51.68 9.07 5.52
C GLN A 9 50.44 9.88 5.93
N LEU A 10 50.58 11.20 6.04
CA LEU A 10 49.48 12.12 6.31
C LEU A 10 48.40 12.04 5.22
N PHE A 11 48.80 12.00 3.95
CA PHE A 11 47.86 11.86 2.83
C PHE A 11 47.11 10.53 2.87
N ARG A 12 47.81 9.41 3.14
CA ARG A 12 47.17 8.09 3.30
C ARG A 12 46.18 8.06 4.45
N SER A 13 46.54 8.66 5.59
CA SER A 13 45.63 8.79 6.75
C SER A 13 44.38 9.56 6.37
N ARG A 14 44.54 10.75 5.76
CA ARG A 14 43.40 11.57 5.32
C ARG A 14 42.51 10.85 4.32
N LEU A 15 43.06 10.09 3.38
CA LEU A 15 42.27 9.28 2.44
C LEU A 15 41.47 8.18 3.16
N ALA A 16 42.07 7.53 4.16
CA ALA A 16 41.38 6.53 4.98
C ALA A 16 40.23 7.19 5.78
N ASP A 17 40.48 8.36 6.38
CA ASP A 17 39.47 9.12 7.13
C ASP A 17 38.29 9.53 6.24
N ILE A 18 38.57 10.05 5.03
CA ILE A 18 37.54 10.39 4.04
C ILE A 18 36.73 9.15 3.65
N GLN A 19 37.38 8.00 3.48
CA GLN A 19 36.69 6.76 3.12
C GLN A 19 35.77 6.28 4.25
N ILE A 20 36.23 6.34 5.50
CA ILE A 20 35.42 6.00 6.68
C ILE A 20 34.21 6.92 6.76
N GLN A 21 34.40 8.24 6.63
CA GLN A 21 33.30 9.21 6.64
C GLN A 21 32.26 8.94 5.54
N ARG A 22 32.70 8.60 4.32
CA ARG A 22 31.78 8.25 3.22
C ARG A 22 30.96 7.01 3.54
N ILE A 23 31.60 5.97 4.08
CA ILE A 23 30.91 4.74 4.50
C ILE A 23 29.89 5.03 5.60
N GLU A 24 30.25 5.85 6.59
CA GLU A 24 29.33 6.25 7.66
C GLU A 24 28.13 7.04 7.13
N VAL A 25 28.35 8.04 6.27
CA VAL A 25 27.27 8.81 5.64
C VAL A 25 26.37 7.91 4.81
N GLN A 26 26.94 6.98 4.03
CA GLN A 26 26.16 6.03 3.25
C GLN A 26 25.34 5.10 4.14
N LYS A 27 25.92 4.60 5.24
CA LYS A 27 25.24 3.75 6.22
C LYS A 27 24.10 4.50 6.91
N GLN A 28 24.32 5.75 7.33
CA GLN A 28 23.27 6.60 7.92
C GLN A 28 22.13 6.83 6.93
N LYS A 29 22.45 7.13 5.65
CA LYS A 29 21.44 7.29 4.61
C LYS A 29 20.64 6.01 4.38
N GLN A 30 21.30 4.85 4.38
CA GLN A 30 20.64 3.55 4.25
C GLN A 30 19.71 3.26 5.43
N GLN A 31 20.16 3.55 6.67
CA GLN A 31 19.33 3.40 7.87
C GLN A 31 18.10 4.31 7.82
N GLN A 32 18.27 5.57 7.40
CA GLN A 32 17.15 6.50 7.24
C GLN A 32 16.13 6.01 6.19
N LEU A 33 16.61 5.47 5.06
CA LEU A 33 15.75 4.90 4.03
C LEU A 33 14.96 3.70 4.56
N GLN A 34 15.63 2.79 5.28
CA GLN A 34 14.98 1.63 5.90
C GLN A 34 13.93 2.05 6.95
N GLU A 35 14.22 3.07 7.75
CA GLU A 35 13.26 3.57 8.74
C GLU A 35 12.03 4.22 8.07
N LEU A 36 12.25 5.01 7.01
CA LEU A 36 11.18 5.60 6.21
C LEU A 36 10.31 4.53 5.56
N GLU A 37 10.94 3.48 5.02
CA GLU A 37 10.24 2.35 4.42
C GLU A 37 9.43 1.56 5.46
N ARG A 38 10.02 1.25 6.62
CA ARG A 38 9.30 0.62 7.73
C ARG A 38 8.09 1.44 8.16
N LYS A 39 8.23 2.76 8.31
CA LYS A 39 7.12 3.66 8.64
C LYS A 39 6.06 3.69 7.54
N ARG A 40 6.45 3.53 6.27
CA ARG A 40 5.51 3.45 5.14
C ARG A 40 4.71 2.15 5.19
N ILE A 41 5.38 1.02 5.43
CA ILE A 41 4.79 -0.31 5.55
C ILE A 41 3.81 -0.33 6.72
N GLN A 42 4.23 0.09 7.91
CA GLN A 42 3.37 0.13 9.09
C GLN A 42 2.08 0.93 8.86
N LYS A 43 2.18 2.11 8.22
CA LYS A 43 0.99 2.90 7.89
C LYS A 43 0.06 2.15 6.94
N ALA A 44 0.61 1.45 5.93
CA ALA A 44 -0.17 0.66 4.99
C ALA A 44 -0.88 -0.51 5.69
N GLU A 45 -0.20 -1.19 6.61
CA GLU A 45 -0.78 -2.24 7.46
C GLU A 45 -1.93 -1.69 8.33
N ASP A 46 -1.71 -0.56 9.01
CA ASP A 46 -2.74 0.07 9.84
C ASP A 46 -4.00 0.43 9.02
N MET A 47 -3.82 0.94 7.79
CA MET A 47 -4.92 1.25 6.88
C MET A 47 -5.63 -0.02 6.38
N THR A 48 -4.88 -1.08 6.14
CA THR A 48 -5.42 -2.39 5.73
C THR A 48 -6.25 -2.99 6.85
N ASN A 49 -5.73 -3.01 8.08
CA ASN A 49 -6.42 -3.50 9.26
C ASN A 49 -7.74 -2.75 9.50
N MET A 50 -7.74 -1.42 9.33
CA MET A 50 -8.98 -0.63 9.44
C MET A 50 -10.01 -1.03 8.39
N VAL A 51 -9.59 -1.26 7.15
CA VAL A 51 -10.51 -1.70 6.10
C VAL A 51 -10.95 -3.15 6.29
N CYS A 52 -10.10 -4.04 6.78
CA CYS A 52 -10.51 -5.40 7.18
C CYS A 52 -11.58 -5.36 8.28
N TYR A 53 -11.43 -4.47 9.26
CA TYR A 53 -12.40 -4.29 10.34
C TYR A 53 -13.78 -3.80 9.84
N TYR A 54 -13.81 -2.81 8.95
CA TYR A 54 -15.08 -2.26 8.42
C TYR A 54 -15.62 -3.00 7.17
N GLY A 55 -14.82 -3.85 6.56
CA GLY A 55 -15.04 -4.41 5.23
C GLY A 55 -14.61 -3.45 4.11
N LEU A 56 -14.03 -4.00 3.03
CA LEU A 56 -13.72 -3.24 1.82
C LEU A 56 -14.96 -3.15 0.91
N TRP A 57 -15.58 -1.96 0.81
CA TRP A 57 -16.80 -1.79 0.02
C TRP A 57 -16.51 -1.57 -1.47
N GLN A 58 -17.02 -2.42 -2.33
CA GLN A 58 -16.73 -2.46 -3.77
C GLN A 58 -17.93 -2.09 -4.65
N ASN A 59 -19.11 -1.89 -4.06
CA ASN A 59 -20.31 -1.45 -4.76
C ASN A 59 -21.19 -0.60 -3.83
N GLN A 60 -22.20 0.07 -4.40
CA GLN A 60 -23.08 0.97 -3.64
C GLN A 60 -23.84 0.24 -2.53
N ASN A 61 -24.33 -0.98 -2.78
CA ASN A 61 -25.07 -1.76 -1.78
C ASN A 61 -24.21 -2.04 -0.55
N GLN A 62 -22.93 -2.42 -0.74
CA GLN A 62 -22.00 -2.65 0.37
C GLN A 62 -21.72 -1.39 1.19
N VAL A 63 -21.69 -0.22 0.55
CA VAL A 63 -21.57 1.07 1.26
C VAL A 63 -22.79 1.32 2.13
N GLU A 64 -23.99 1.08 1.61
CA GLU A 64 -25.25 1.28 2.33
C GLU A 64 -25.41 0.30 3.49
N GLU A 65 -25.24 -1.00 3.23
CA GLU A 65 -25.28 -2.06 4.24
C GLU A 65 -24.22 -1.82 5.32
N GLY A 66 -22.98 -1.56 4.93
CA GLY A 66 -21.87 -1.30 5.84
C GLY A 66 -22.10 -0.09 6.74
N LEU A 67 -22.67 0.99 6.20
CA LEU A 67 -23.05 2.16 7.01
C LEU A 67 -24.28 1.92 7.89
N SER A 68 -25.20 1.04 7.48
CA SER A 68 -26.41 0.73 8.25
C SER A 68 -26.11 -0.04 9.54
N VAL A 69 -25.07 -0.88 9.52
CA VAL A 69 -24.61 -1.67 10.67
C VAL A 69 -23.94 -0.79 11.74
N LEU A 70 -23.37 0.34 11.34
CA LEU A 70 -22.65 1.24 12.25
C LEU A 70 -23.60 2.16 13.01
N LYS A 71 -23.51 2.15 14.34
CA LYS A 71 -24.47 2.83 15.22
C LYS A 71 -24.16 4.32 15.39
N SER A 72 -22.88 4.68 15.41
CA SER A 72 -22.43 6.05 15.69
C SER A 72 -22.01 6.78 14.42
N GLU A 73 -22.36 8.07 14.32
CA GLU A 73 -21.82 8.98 13.31
C GLU A 73 -20.28 9.02 13.33
N LYS A 74 -19.66 8.88 14.50
CA LYS A 74 -18.19 8.82 14.63
C LYS A 74 -17.63 7.57 13.94
N GLU A 75 -18.28 6.42 14.11
CA GLU A 75 -17.87 5.15 13.48
C GLU A 75 -18.10 5.19 11.98
N LYS A 76 -19.27 5.64 11.52
CA LYS A 76 -19.55 5.84 10.09
C LYS A 76 -18.51 6.71 9.42
N ARG A 77 -18.14 7.82 10.06
CA ARG A 77 -17.05 8.68 9.58
C ARG A 77 -15.72 7.94 9.52
N ALA A 78 -15.35 7.21 10.58
CA ALA A 78 -14.10 6.47 10.64
C ALA A 78 -14.02 5.40 9.53
N ALA A 79 -15.12 4.67 9.29
CA ALA A 79 -15.24 3.71 8.21
C ALA A 79 -15.03 4.35 6.84
N LEU A 80 -15.72 5.46 6.55
CA LEU A 80 -15.57 6.18 5.28
C LEU A 80 -14.16 6.77 5.09
N GLU A 81 -13.57 7.35 6.14
CA GLU A 81 -12.18 7.81 6.08
C GLU A 81 -11.20 6.65 5.86
N ALA A 82 -11.44 5.47 6.45
CA ALA A 82 -10.65 4.27 6.21
C ALA A 82 -10.74 3.83 4.74
N GLN A 83 -11.94 3.80 4.17
CA GLN A 83 -12.15 3.49 2.75
C GLN A 83 -11.32 4.42 1.83
N LEU A 84 -11.39 5.74 2.06
CA LEU A 84 -10.68 6.73 1.26
C LEU A 84 -9.16 6.66 1.44
N LYS A 85 -8.67 6.51 2.68
CA LYS A 85 -7.22 6.38 2.98
C LYS A 85 -6.63 5.14 2.33
N PHE A 86 -7.33 4.01 2.43
CA PHE A 86 -6.92 2.74 1.84
C PHE A 86 -6.88 2.82 0.31
N ARG A 87 -7.93 3.33 -0.34
CA ARG A 87 -7.95 3.53 -1.80
C ARG A 87 -6.80 4.41 -2.26
N LYS A 88 -6.55 5.52 -1.57
CA LYS A 88 -5.48 6.45 -1.92
C LYS A 88 -4.08 5.84 -1.75
N THR A 89 -3.83 5.19 -0.62
CA THR A 89 -2.46 4.89 -0.18
C THR A 89 -2.08 3.43 -0.39
N VAL A 90 -3.01 2.53 -0.09
CA VAL A 90 -2.81 1.10 -0.27
C VAL A 90 -3.06 0.79 -1.73
N LEU A 91 -4.30 0.96 -2.23
CA LEU A 91 -4.64 0.63 -3.63
C LEU A 91 -4.00 1.57 -4.67
N LYS A 92 -3.44 2.71 -4.25
CA LYS A 92 -2.87 3.75 -5.13
C LYS A 92 -3.86 4.21 -6.22
N GLN A 93 -5.16 4.23 -5.89
CA GLN A 93 -6.24 4.60 -6.82
C GLN A 93 -6.04 6.03 -7.32
N LYS A 94 -5.98 6.20 -8.64
CA LYS A 94 -5.89 7.52 -9.26
C LYS A 94 -7.29 8.03 -9.58
N HIS A 95 -7.50 9.33 -9.42
CA HIS A 95 -8.73 10.01 -9.78
C HIS A 95 -8.39 11.41 -10.33
N PRO A 96 -9.09 11.92 -11.37
CA PRO A 96 -8.81 13.24 -11.95
C PRO A 96 -8.89 14.36 -10.91
N ASP A 97 -9.93 14.33 -10.06
CA ASP A 97 -10.01 15.22 -8.91
C ASP A 97 -9.30 14.61 -7.69
N LYS A 98 -8.13 15.13 -7.36
CA LYS A 98 -7.36 14.71 -6.17
C LYS A 98 -8.06 15.06 -4.85
N LYS A 99 -8.99 16.02 -4.85
CA LYS A 99 -9.69 16.48 -3.64
C LYS A 99 -10.69 15.45 -3.11
N ILE A 100 -11.06 14.47 -3.92
CA ILE A 100 -11.95 13.37 -3.52
C ILE A 100 -11.45 12.60 -2.29
N TYR A 101 -10.13 12.57 -2.07
CA TYR A 101 -9.52 11.91 -0.92
C TYR A 101 -9.34 12.81 0.31
N ASN A 102 -9.75 14.08 0.25
CA ASN A 102 -9.62 15.00 1.37
C ASN A 102 -10.76 14.81 2.37
N PHE A 103 -10.52 15.13 3.65
CA PHE A 103 -11.53 15.06 4.71
C PHE A 103 -12.07 16.43 5.14
N SER A 104 -11.60 17.48 4.46
CA SER A 104 -12.01 18.86 4.66
C SER A 104 -12.02 19.62 3.34
N LYS A 105 -12.81 20.68 3.29
CA LYS A 105 -12.89 21.61 2.16
C LYS A 105 -12.90 23.05 2.64
N LEU A 106 -12.53 23.96 1.74
CA LEU A 106 -12.66 25.39 1.98
C LEU A 106 -14.14 25.77 1.89
N ASN A 107 -14.64 26.53 2.87
CA ASN A 107 -15.97 27.13 2.81
C ASN A 107 -15.93 28.48 2.08
N GLU A 108 -17.10 29.08 1.84
CA GLU A 108 -17.25 30.39 1.20
C GLU A 108 -16.51 31.53 1.93
N ARG A 109 -16.24 31.35 3.23
CA ARG A 109 -15.50 32.30 4.07
C ARG A 109 -14.00 32.06 4.09
N GLY A 110 -13.48 31.19 3.23
CA GLY A 110 -12.05 30.86 3.16
C GLY A 110 -11.52 30.01 4.32
N LYS A 111 -12.38 29.40 5.14
CA LYS A 111 -11.99 28.54 6.27
C LYS A 111 -12.19 27.07 5.91
N TYR A 112 -11.25 26.22 6.30
CA TYR A 112 -11.40 24.78 6.16
C TYR A 112 -12.43 24.23 7.14
N THR A 113 -13.41 23.48 6.62
CA THR A 113 -14.41 22.74 7.39
C THR A 113 -14.35 21.26 7.04
N LYS A 114 -14.65 20.39 8.02
CA LYS A 114 -14.70 18.94 7.81
C LYS A 114 -15.85 18.60 6.85
N LEU A 115 -15.62 17.63 5.97
CA LEU A 115 -16.68 17.09 5.13
C LEU A 115 -17.74 16.39 5.98
N THR A 116 -19.00 16.46 5.55
CA THR A 116 -20.11 15.72 6.17
C THR A 116 -20.01 14.22 5.86
N ILE A 117 -20.74 13.38 6.61
CA ILE A 117 -20.79 11.93 6.31
C ILE A 117 -21.32 11.69 4.90
N GLN A 118 -22.34 12.43 4.47
CA GLN A 118 -22.86 12.32 3.11
C GLN A 118 -21.79 12.64 2.07
N GLN A 119 -21.02 13.72 2.24
CA GLN A 119 -19.95 14.08 1.31
C GLN A 119 -18.85 13.01 1.25
N LEU A 120 -18.50 12.40 2.38
CA LEU A 120 -17.55 11.30 2.41
C LEU A 120 -18.10 10.04 1.73
N LYS A 121 -19.40 9.74 1.93
CA LYS A 121 -20.11 8.65 1.24
C LYS A 121 -20.08 8.87 -0.28
N ASP A 122 -20.44 10.06 -0.75
CA ASP A 122 -20.45 10.42 -2.17
C ASP A 122 -19.06 10.27 -2.80
N ASN A 123 -18.00 10.66 -2.08
CA ASN A 123 -16.61 10.48 -2.53
C ASN A 123 -16.27 8.99 -2.69
N VAL A 124 -16.64 8.13 -1.73
CA VAL A 124 -16.40 6.68 -1.81
C VAL A 124 -17.17 6.07 -2.99
N GLU A 125 -18.45 6.41 -3.15
CA GLU A 125 -19.27 5.90 -4.25
C GLU A 125 -18.76 6.36 -5.62
N THR A 126 -18.28 7.60 -5.73
CA THR A 126 -17.68 8.11 -6.97
C THR A 126 -16.45 7.31 -7.34
N LEU A 127 -15.55 7.04 -6.39
CA LEU A 127 -14.38 6.20 -6.62
C LEU A 127 -14.74 4.77 -7.04
N ILE A 128 -15.81 4.21 -6.46
CA ILE A 128 -16.32 2.88 -6.83
C ILE A 128 -16.93 2.88 -8.24
N LYS A 129 -17.67 3.93 -8.61
CA LYS A 129 -18.23 4.06 -9.96
C LYS A 129 -17.13 4.21 -11.02
N ASP A 130 -16.06 4.91 -10.69
CA ASP A 130 -14.94 5.08 -11.60
C ASP A 130 -14.11 3.80 -11.77
N THR A 131 -14.02 2.93 -10.76
CA THR A 131 -13.41 1.60 -10.92
C THR A 131 -14.12 0.72 -11.95
N LEU A 132 -15.40 0.95 -12.22
CA LEU A 132 -16.16 0.21 -13.24
C LEU A 132 -15.93 0.76 -14.67
N LYS A 133 -15.33 1.96 -14.80
CA LYS A 133 -15.08 2.61 -16.10
C LYS A 133 -13.69 2.31 -16.66
N GLU A 134 -12.76 1.76 -15.87
CA GLU A 134 -11.51 1.24 -16.43
C GLU A 134 -11.84 0.10 -17.42
N PRO A 135 -11.20 0.06 -18.60
CA PRO A 135 -11.50 -0.94 -19.61
C PRO A 135 -11.24 -2.33 -19.02
N THR A 136 -12.31 -3.12 -19.01
CA THR A 136 -12.40 -4.50 -18.56
C THR A 136 -11.27 -5.31 -19.21
N HIS A 137 -10.38 -5.86 -18.37
CA HIS A 137 -9.52 -7.05 -18.54
C HIS A 137 -8.72 -7.36 -19.83
N GLU A 138 -8.99 -6.76 -20.99
CA GLU A 138 -8.39 -7.22 -22.25
C GLU A 138 -7.02 -6.58 -22.52
N ASN A 139 -6.77 -5.37 -22.03
CA ASN A 139 -5.54 -4.64 -22.34
C ASN A 139 -4.45 -4.67 -21.25
N ALA A 140 -4.76 -5.06 -20.01
CA ALA A 140 -3.79 -5.10 -18.90
C ALA A 140 -3.12 -6.49 -18.69
N THR A 141 -3.59 -7.52 -19.40
CA THR A 141 -3.21 -8.93 -19.18
C THR A 141 -2.15 -9.42 -20.17
N GLN A 142 -1.76 -8.61 -21.17
CA GLN A 142 -0.68 -8.99 -22.07
C GLN A 142 0.65 -9.09 -21.30
N GLY A 143 1.08 -10.33 -21.03
CA GLY A 143 2.36 -10.65 -20.40
C GLY A 143 2.34 -10.89 -18.89
N ARG A 144 1.18 -10.94 -18.22
CA ARG A 144 1.09 -11.18 -16.76
C ARG A 144 0.67 -12.61 -16.43
N PRO A 145 1.28 -13.25 -15.40
CA PRO A 145 0.84 -14.57 -14.94
C PRO A 145 -0.61 -14.53 -14.44
N LEU A 146 -1.41 -15.54 -14.79
CA LEU A 146 -2.74 -15.73 -14.22
C LEU A 146 -2.60 -16.21 -12.76
N LEU A 147 -2.72 -15.27 -11.82
CA LEU A 147 -2.57 -15.55 -10.39
C LEU A 147 -3.83 -16.08 -9.72
N VAL A 148 -5.02 -15.74 -10.24
CA VAL A 148 -6.29 -16.20 -9.65
C VAL A 148 -6.34 -17.73 -9.66
N GLY A 149 -6.67 -18.31 -8.52
CA GLY A 149 -6.74 -19.75 -8.31
C GLY A 149 -5.39 -20.43 -8.04
N LYS A 150 -4.30 -19.67 -7.90
CA LYS A 150 -2.99 -20.22 -7.58
C LYS A 150 -2.74 -20.23 -6.08
N THR A 151 -2.04 -21.27 -5.62
CA THR A 151 -1.37 -21.30 -4.32
C THR A 151 -0.07 -20.53 -4.43
N ILE A 152 0.21 -19.70 -3.43
CA ILE A 152 1.37 -18.82 -3.37
C ILE A 152 2.12 -19.00 -2.06
N LYS A 153 3.41 -18.70 -2.09
CA LYS A 153 4.24 -18.42 -0.92
C LYS A 153 4.56 -16.94 -0.92
N HIS A 154 4.17 -16.26 0.16
CA HIS A 154 4.36 -14.83 0.32
C HIS A 154 5.29 -14.57 1.50
N SER A 155 6.46 -13.98 1.25
CA SER A 155 7.39 -13.55 2.28
C SER A 155 7.14 -12.11 2.69
N PHE A 156 7.15 -11.85 3.98
CA PHE A 156 7.01 -10.50 4.53
C PHE A 156 8.34 -10.01 5.14
N SER A 157 8.38 -8.71 5.43
CA SER A 157 9.58 -8.04 5.96
C SER A 157 10.06 -8.54 7.33
N ASP A 158 9.23 -9.31 8.04
CA ASP A 158 9.57 -9.99 9.29
C ASP A 158 10.34 -11.29 9.07
N GLY A 159 10.53 -11.70 7.81
CA GLY A 159 11.20 -12.94 7.42
C GLY A 159 10.28 -14.17 7.43
N ASN A 160 9.01 -14.00 7.78
CA ASN A 160 8.04 -15.08 7.77
C ASN A 160 7.50 -15.30 6.35
N ILE A 161 7.26 -16.56 6.01
CA ILE A 161 6.68 -16.99 4.74
C ILE A 161 5.33 -17.62 5.03
N TYR A 162 4.30 -17.18 4.32
CA TYR A 162 2.94 -17.66 4.48
C TYR A 162 2.46 -18.31 3.19
N ASP A 163 1.89 -19.50 3.34
CA ASP A 163 1.18 -20.20 2.28
C ASP A 163 -0.24 -19.62 2.17
N GLY A 164 -0.63 -19.25 0.95
CA GLY A 164 -1.92 -18.63 0.69
C GLY A 164 -2.50 -19.02 -0.66
N TYR A 165 -3.78 -18.69 -0.84
CA TYR A 165 -4.54 -18.95 -2.04
C TYR A 165 -5.13 -17.66 -2.59
N VAL A 166 -4.91 -17.41 -3.88
CA VAL A 166 -5.41 -16.22 -4.57
C VAL A 166 -6.85 -16.47 -5.01
N ILE A 167 -7.80 -15.76 -4.39
CA ILE A 167 -9.24 -15.95 -4.58
C ILE A 167 -9.74 -15.27 -5.85
N SER A 168 -9.42 -13.98 -6.00
CA SER A 168 -9.91 -13.16 -7.11
C SER A 168 -9.01 -11.94 -7.30
N MET A 169 -9.15 -11.24 -8.42
CA MET A 169 -8.69 -9.86 -8.50
C MET A 169 -9.60 -8.95 -7.68
N VAL A 170 -9.06 -7.82 -7.23
CA VAL A 170 -9.85 -6.73 -6.65
C VAL A 170 -10.49 -5.95 -7.81
N PRO A 171 -11.82 -5.80 -7.86
CA PRO A 171 -12.50 -5.09 -8.94
C PRO A 171 -11.96 -3.67 -9.16
N GLY A 172 -11.62 -3.34 -10.41
CA GLY A 172 -11.06 -2.03 -10.78
C GLY A 172 -9.59 -1.81 -10.39
N PHE A 173 -8.91 -2.84 -9.85
CA PHE A 173 -7.50 -2.77 -9.47
C PHE A 173 -6.76 -3.98 -10.03
N SER A 174 -6.34 -3.89 -11.31
CA SER A 174 -5.74 -5.00 -12.08
C SER A 174 -4.43 -5.60 -11.53
N MET A 175 -3.82 -4.95 -10.54
CA MET A 175 -2.60 -5.44 -9.87
C MET A 175 -2.88 -5.99 -8.47
N TRP A 176 -4.10 -5.81 -7.95
CA TRP A 176 -4.49 -6.19 -6.60
C TRP A 176 -5.34 -7.46 -6.59
N TYR A 177 -5.08 -8.33 -5.63
CA TYR A 177 -5.73 -9.63 -5.51
C TYR A 177 -6.21 -9.87 -4.10
N ASN A 178 -7.41 -10.47 -3.99
CA ASN A 178 -7.94 -11.02 -2.76
C ASN A 178 -7.29 -12.37 -2.47
N ILE A 179 -6.76 -12.56 -1.25
CA ILE A 179 -5.97 -13.70 -0.83
C ILE A 179 -6.45 -14.18 0.52
N LYS A 180 -6.50 -15.50 0.70
CA LYS A 180 -6.68 -16.13 2.01
C LYS A 180 -5.43 -16.93 2.35
N TYR A 181 -4.91 -16.77 3.58
CA TYR A 181 -3.79 -17.57 4.09
C TYR A 181 -4.32 -18.79 4.85
N GLU A 182 -3.59 -19.91 4.86
CA GLU A 182 -4.10 -21.19 5.40
C GLU A 182 -4.47 -21.15 6.89
N ARG A 183 -3.82 -20.30 7.69
CA ARG A 183 -4.01 -20.22 9.14
C ARG A 183 -4.77 -18.97 9.59
N ASP A 184 -5.41 -18.27 8.65
CA ASP A 184 -6.18 -17.07 8.92
C ASP A 184 -7.50 -17.10 8.12
N ASP A 185 -8.60 -16.81 8.80
CA ASP A 185 -9.91 -16.75 8.16
C ASP A 185 -10.18 -15.42 7.46
N ALA A 186 -9.32 -14.41 7.67
CA ALA A 186 -9.42 -13.14 6.99
C ALA A 186 -9.05 -13.25 5.49
N ILE A 187 -9.70 -12.39 4.70
CA ILE A 187 -9.33 -12.14 3.30
C ILE A 187 -8.55 -10.84 3.24
N TYR A 188 -7.39 -10.89 2.61
CA TYR A 188 -6.48 -9.76 2.42
C TYR A 188 -6.48 -9.32 0.97
N ALA A 189 -6.20 -8.04 0.74
CA ALA A 189 -5.95 -7.49 -0.59
C ALA A 189 -4.49 -7.04 -0.70
N PHE A 190 -3.74 -7.60 -1.64
CA PHE A 190 -2.32 -7.28 -1.86
C PHE A 190 -2.01 -7.03 -3.34
N ASN A 191 -0.98 -6.23 -3.61
CA ASN A 191 -0.46 -5.99 -4.94
C ASN A 191 0.52 -7.10 -5.36
N LEU A 192 -0.01 -8.28 -5.71
CA LEU A 192 0.83 -9.44 -5.99
C LEU A 192 1.73 -9.29 -7.21
N VAL A 193 1.40 -8.39 -8.13
CA VAL A 193 2.30 -8.09 -9.26
C VAL A 193 3.57 -7.42 -8.74
N GLU A 194 3.42 -6.42 -7.88
CA GLU A 194 4.55 -5.71 -7.25
C GLU A 194 5.35 -6.65 -6.33
N ASP A 195 4.67 -7.54 -5.59
CA ASP A 195 5.33 -8.48 -4.68
C ASP A 195 6.11 -9.56 -5.45
N MET A 196 5.61 -10.03 -6.60
CA MET A 196 6.38 -10.91 -7.51
C MET A 196 7.60 -10.20 -8.12
N GLU A 197 7.45 -8.94 -8.55
CA GLU A 197 8.55 -8.16 -9.13
C GLU A 197 9.69 -7.93 -8.14
N LYS A 198 9.38 -7.83 -6.84
CA LYS A 198 10.37 -7.73 -5.75
C LYS A 198 10.98 -9.07 -5.35
N GLY A 199 10.37 -10.19 -5.76
CA GLY A 199 10.75 -11.53 -5.31
C GLY A 199 10.18 -11.91 -3.95
N ASP A 200 9.22 -11.14 -3.43
CA ASP A 200 8.54 -11.40 -2.16
C ASP A 200 7.41 -12.45 -2.32
N LEU A 201 7.02 -12.76 -3.55
CA LEU A 201 5.97 -13.73 -3.86
C LEU A 201 6.42 -14.76 -4.87
N SER A 202 6.10 -16.03 -4.61
CA SER A 202 6.29 -17.14 -5.54
C SER A 202 5.02 -17.98 -5.70
N ILE A 203 4.77 -18.46 -6.91
CA ILE A 203 3.67 -19.38 -7.18
C ILE A 203 4.14 -20.79 -6.82
N VAL A 204 3.36 -21.50 -6.00
CA VAL A 204 3.61 -22.92 -5.73
C VAL A 204 3.13 -23.70 -6.94
N VAL A 205 4.06 -24.13 -7.79
CA VAL A 205 3.77 -25.05 -8.88
C VAL A 205 3.65 -26.44 -8.25
N ALA A 206 2.45 -27.02 -8.27
CA ALA A 206 2.31 -28.44 -8.00
C ALA A 206 3.07 -29.19 -9.10
N ASN A 207 4.16 -29.88 -8.74
CA ASN A 207 4.77 -30.85 -9.63
C ASN A 207 3.70 -31.91 -9.91
N GLN A 208 3.17 -31.91 -11.14
CA GLN A 208 2.40 -33.03 -11.68
C GLN A 208 3.34 -34.15 -12.08
#